data_AF-A0A2V8Z009-F1
#
_entry.id   AF-A0A2V8Z009-F1
#
_cell.length_a   1.000
_cell.length_b   1.000
_cell.length_c   1.000
_cell.angle_alpha   90.00
_cell.angle_beta   90.00
_cell.angle_gamma   90.00
#
_symmetry.space_group_name_H-M   'P 1'
#
loop_
_entity.id
_entity.type
_entity.pdbx_description
1 polymer ?
#
loop_
_entity_poly.entity_id
_entity_poly.type
_entity_poly.pdbx_seq_one_letter_code
_entity_poly.pdbx_strand_id
1 'polypeptide(L)'
;MPICSGVLRIAAGSVFLWFCTTQPTRAAHSALLTPTGSYSVGRTFFHWTDPNRTDPVVARTEREFMVIAWYPAEADTSEVHALWMPERWALSEAKLLYYYQRLNSPNPLTMGEALRAIHGTVSNSIAEAPPARTKNLWPLLLFSPGAGVNLAFYSTFAEDLTSHGHAVFAIVPTGWVDTTFPDGHRVPACGKLLDDDIALPRWAGDLRFMLDQIERLDRDLNSIFFR
;
A
#
# COMPACT_ATOMS: atom_id res chain seq x y z
N MET A 1 36.23 -14.77 -8.84
CA MET A 1 37.53 -14.55 -8.17
C MET A 1 37.27 -14.28 -6.69
N PRO A 2 37.40 -15.28 -5.80
CA PRO A 2 37.49 -15.06 -4.37
C PRO A 2 38.96 -15.00 -3.96
N ILE A 3 39.32 -14.07 -3.07
CA ILE A 3 40.64 -14.05 -2.44
C ILE A 3 40.52 -14.81 -1.11
N CYS A 4 41.20 -15.94 -1.04
CA CYS A 4 41.52 -16.67 0.20
C CYS A 4 42.63 -15.93 0.96
N SER A 5 42.57 -15.91 2.29
CA SER A 5 43.75 -16.16 3.14
C SER A 5 43.38 -16.32 4.62
N GLY A 6 43.84 -17.42 5.22
CA GLY A 6 43.96 -17.60 6.67
C GLY A 6 44.03 -19.08 7.06
N VAL A 7 45.24 -19.56 7.36
CA VAL A 7 45.66 -20.97 7.42
C VAL A 7 45.34 -21.67 8.75
N LEU A 8 44.94 -22.95 8.61
CA LEU A 8 44.66 -23.99 9.61
C LEU A 8 45.91 -24.56 10.31
N ARG A 9 45.77 -24.95 11.60
CA ARG A 9 46.42 -26.10 12.32
C ARG A 9 46.03 -25.99 13.81
N ILE A 10 45.62 -27.01 14.60
CA ILE A 10 45.96 -28.44 14.73
C ILE A 10 44.72 -29.22 15.26
N ALA A 11 44.70 -30.53 14.97
CA ALA A 11 43.67 -31.54 15.21
C ALA A 11 43.09 -31.69 16.63
N ALA A 12 41.76 -31.64 16.73
CA ALA A 12 40.89 -32.49 17.55
C ALA A 12 39.46 -32.34 16.99
N GLY A 13 38.76 -33.45 16.79
CA GLY A 13 37.54 -33.54 15.96
C GLY A 13 36.51 -32.43 16.19
N SER A 14 36.21 -31.68 15.13
CA SER A 14 35.17 -30.66 15.14
C SER A 14 33.80 -31.30 14.94
N VAL A 15 33.01 -31.37 16.01
CA VAL A 15 31.57 -31.61 15.92
C VAL A 15 30.95 -30.34 15.31
N PHE A 16 30.56 -30.40 14.04
CA PHE A 16 29.75 -29.36 13.43
C PHE A 16 28.31 -29.51 13.95
N LEU A 17 27.98 -28.79 15.00
CA LEU A 17 26.59 -28.56 15.39
C LEU A 17 25.97 -27.62 14.37
N TRP A 18 25.34 -28.21 13.34
CA TRP A 18 24.50 -27.47 12.41
C TRP A 18 23.21 -27.14 13.16
N PHE A 19 23.17 -25.95 13.79
CA PHE A 19 21.92 -25.39 14.29
C PHE A 19 21.08 -25.01 13.07
N CYS A 20 20.30 -25.97 12.57
CA CYS A 20 19.18 -25.70 11.71
C CYS A 20 18.13 -25.02 12.60
N THR A 21 18.25 -23.70 12.75
CA THR A 21 17.18 -22.88 13.29
C THR A 21 16.08 -22.89 12.25
N THR A 22 15.23 -23.91 12.30
CA THR A 22 13.90 -23.84 11.71
C THR A 22 13.17 -22.79 12.53
N GLN A 23 13.28 -21.52 12.10
CA GLN A 23 12.33 -20.53 12.56
C GLN A 23 10.96 -21.08 12.19
N PRO A 24 10.05 -21.29 13.16
CA PRO A 24 8.69 -21.59 12.81
C PRO A 24 8.25 -20.43 11.92
N THR A 25 7.86 -20.73 10.68
CA THR A 25 7.05 -19.84 9.86
C THR A 25 5.74 -19.69 10.61
N ARG A 26 5.75 -18.80 11.60
CA ARG A 26 4.52 -18.32 12.21
C ARG A 26 3.84 -17.61 11.06
N ALA A 27 2.87 -18.29 10.44
CA ALA A 27 1.99 -17.70 9.45
C ALA A 27 1.61 -16.33 10.02
N ALA A 28 2.03 -15.27 9.34
CA ALA A 28 1.73 -13.92 9.75
C ALA A 28 0.21 -13.81 9.63
N HIS A 29 -0.50 -14.02 10.73
CA HIS A 29 -1.93 -13.83 10.76
C HIS A 29 -2.14 -12.35 10.44
N SER A 30 -2.89 -12.04 9.38
CA SER A 30 -3.24 -10.66 9.10
C SER A 30 -3.87 -10.06 10.35
N ALA A 31 -3.38 -8.90 10.79
CA ALA A 31 -3.99 -8.18 11.91
C ALA A 31 -5.28 -7.45 11.48
N LEU A 32 -5.60 -7.48 10.17
CA LEU A 32 -6.84 -6.95 9.61
C LEU A 32 -7.95 -8.00 9.70
N LEU A 33 -9.21 -7.55 9.71
CA LEU A 33 -10.34 -8.46 9.64
C LEU A 33 -10.28 -9.25 8.32
N THR A 34 -10.52 -10.56 8.40
CA THR A 34 -10.55 -11.43 7.23
C THR A 34 -11.75 -11.07 6.34
N PRO A 35 -11.57 -10.90 5.02
CA PRO A 35 -12.67 -10.70 4.08
C PRO A 35 -13.64 -11.86 4.12
N THR A 36 -14.93 -11.56 3.96
CA THR A 36 -16.02 -12.54 4.14
C THR A 36 -16.61 -13.05 2.83
N GLY A 37 -16.23 -12.46 1.70
CA GLY A 37 -16.66 -12.87 0.37
C GLY A 37 -15.87 -14.03 -0.24
N SER A 38 -16.21 -14.39 -1.48
CA SER A 38 -15.68 -15.57 -2.17
C SER A 38 -14.43 -15.34 -2.99
N TYR A 39 -14.12 -14.09 -3.35
CA TYR A 39 -12.95 -13.78 -4.16
C TYR A 39 -11.72 -13.55 -3.28
N SER A 40 -10.57 -14.07 -3.71
CA SER A 40 -9.28 -13.56 -3.27
C SER A 40 -9.12 -12.10 -3.68
N VAL A 41 -8.29 -11.35 -2.95
CA VAL A 41 -8.12 -9.91 -3.17
C VAL A 41 -6.73 -9.63 -3.70
N GLY A 42 -6.64 -9.18 -4.96
CA GLY A 42 -5.41 -8.62 -5.51
C GLY A 42 -5.27 -7.15 -5.15
N ARG A 43 -4.03 -6.67 -5.06
CA ARG A 43 -3.75 -5.26 -4.81
C ARG A 43 -2.54 -4.77 -5.59
N THR A 44 -2.70 -3.63 -6.24
CA THR A 44 -1.62 -2.94 -6.97
C THR A 44 -1.64 -1.44 -6.66
N PHE A 45 -0.53 -0.77 -6.96
CA PHE A 45 -0.38 0.67 -6.82
C PHE A 45 -0.14 1.34 -8.16
N PHE A 46 -0.73 2.52 -8.34
CA PHE A 46 -0.42 3.40 -9.44
C PHE A 46 0.15 4.72 -8.95
N HIS A 47 1.01 5.28 -9.80
CA HIS A 47 1.45 6.65 -9.73
C HIS A 47 0.96 7.34 -11.00
N TRP A 48 0.05 8.29 -10.85
CA TRP A 48 -0.54 9.01 -11.97
C TRP A 48 -0.34 10.51 -11.84
N THR A 49 -0.21 11.15 -12.98
CA THR A 49 -0.01 12.59 -13.11
C THR A 49 -1.06 13.14 -14.07
N ASP A 50 -1.75 14.20 -13.66
CA ASP A 50 -2.72 14.92 -14.48
C ASP A 50 -2.04 16.16 -15.09
N PRO A 51 -1.67 16.11 -16.39
CA PRO A 51 -0.93 17.20 -17.04
C PRO A 51 -1.80 18.44 -17.26
N ASN A 52 -3.12 18.34 -17.13
CA ASN A 52 -4.05 19.44 -17.40
C ASN A 52 -4.32 20.31 -16.18
N ARG A 53 -3.87 19.89 -14.99
CA ARG A 53 -4.11 20.61 -13.74
C ARG A 53 -2.81 20.86 -13.01
N THR A 54 -2.61 22.09 -12.56
CA THR A 54 -1.47 22.48 -11.74
C THR A 54 -1.64 21.96 -10.32
N ASP A 55 -0.55 21.52 -9.71
CA ASP A 55 -0.53 21.12 -8.32
C ASP A 55 -0.71 22.33 -7.39
N PRO A 56 -1.70 22.32 -6.47
CA PRO A 56 -1.94 23.40 -5.52
C PRO A 56 -0.94 23.45 -4.36
N VAL A 57 -0.13 22.40 -4.15
CA VAL A 57 0.87 22.29 -3.08
C VAL A 57 2.27 22.45 -3.61
N VAL A 58 2.58 21.76 -4.70
CA VAL A 58 3.90 21.73 -5.31
C VAL A 58 3.93 22.75 -6.45
N ALA A 59 4.63 23.87 -6.22
CA ALA A 59 4.60 24.98 -7.17
C ALA A 59 5.14 24.57 -8.54
N ARG A 60 4.40 24.94 -9.61
CA ARG A 60 4.79 24.76 -11.02
C ARG A 60 4.93 23.30 -11.47
N THR A 61 4.30 22.35 -10.78
CA THR A 61 4.22 20.97 -11.23
C THR A 61 2.80 20.59 -11.65
N GLU A 62 2.70 19.49 -12.37
CA GLU A 62 1.44 18.83 -12.68
C GLU A 62 0.87 18.18 -11.41
N ARG A 63 -0.46 18.03 -11.37
CA ARG A 63 -1.16 17.45 -10.23
C ARG A 63 -0.88 15.95 -10.17
N GLU A 64 -0.34 15.48 -9.06
CA GLU A 64 0.19 14.13 -8.93
C GLU A 64 -0.53 13.32 -7.85
N PHE A 65 -0.65 12.01 -8.08
CA PHE A 65 -1.47 11.11 -7.28
C PHE A 65 -0.81 9.76 -7.05
N MET A 66 -0.94 9.26 -5.82
CA MET A 66 -0.82 7.84 -5.55
C MET A 66 -2.21 7.22 -5.55
N VAL A 67 -2.32 6.03 -6.14
CA VAL A 67 -3.55 5.26 -6.17
C VAL A 67 -3.27 3.84 -5.72
N ILE A 68 -4.21 3.26 -5.00
CA ILE A 68 -4.22 1.84 -4.68
C ILE A 68 -5.49 1.23 -5.28
N ALA A 69 -5.34 0.09 -5.93
CA ALA A 69 -6.45 -0.67 -6.48
C ALA A 69 -6.55 -2.01 -5.76
N TRP A 70 -7.73 -2.33 -5.26
CA TRP A 70 -8.11 -3.67 -4.83
C TRP A 70 -9.08 -4.25 -5.83
N TYR A 71 -8.84 -5.48 -6.25
CA TYR A 71 -9.63 -6.14 -7.28
C TYR A 71 -9.77 -7.63 -7.02
N PRO A 72 -10.86 -8.27 -7.47
CA PRO A 72 -11.01 -9.70 -7.34
C PRO A 72 -9.88 -10.41 -8.08
N ALA A 73 -9.16 -11.31 -7.40
CA ALA A 73 -8.01 -12.03 -7.91
C ALA A 73 -8.26 -13.55 -7.96
N GLU A 74 -7.48 -14.25 -8.78
CA GLU A 74 -7.42 -15.71 -8.69
C GLU A 74 -6.84 -16.10 -7.32
N ALA A 75 -7.33 -17.20 -6.75
CA ALA A 75 -6.74 -17.74 -5.52
C ALA A 75 -5.49 -18.54 -5.89
N ASP A 76 -4.29 -18.04 -5.57
CA ASP A 76 -3.08 -18.87 -5.59
C ASP A 76 -2.77 -19.37 -4.16
N THR A 77 -2.40 -20.63 -4.06
CA THR A 77 -2.15 -21.33 -2.78
C THR A 77 -0.74 -21.08 -2.22
N SER A 78 0.05 -20.24 -2.90
CA SER A 78 1.45 -19.94 -2.57
C SER A 78 1.70 -18.49 -2.10
N GLU A 79 0.65 -17.74 -1.79
CA GLU A 79 0.68 -16.28 -1.88
C GLU A 79 1.42 -15.56 -0.75
N VAL A 80 2.29 -14.62 -1.16
CA VAL A 80 2.89 -13.62 -0.30
C VAL A 80 1.86 -12.50 -0.10
N HIS A 81 1.21 -12.50 1.05
CA HIS A 81 0.36 -11.38 1.46
C HIS A 81 1.15 -10.06 1.44
N ALA A 82 0.53 -9.02 0.89
CA ALA A 82 1.15 -7.72 0.81
C ALA A 82 1.29 -7.10 2.23
N LEU A 83 2.36 -6.33 2.46
CA LEU A 83 2.46 -5.49 3.66
C LEU A 83 1.25 -4.56 3.71
N TRP A 84 0.61 -4.42 4.87
CA TRP A 84 -0.54 -3.53 5.01
C TRP A 84 -0.16 -2.10 4.61
N MET A 85 0.91 -1.60 5.21
CA MET A 85 1.54 -0.34 4.84
C MET A 85 2.68 -0.58 3.83
N PRO A 86 2.68 0.05 2.66
CA PRO A 86 3.81 0.02 1.73
C PRO A 86 5.11 0.48 2.41
N GLU A 87 6.22 -0.17 2.09
CA GLU A 87 7.53 0.11 2.68
C GLU A 87 7.92 1.60 2.60
N ARG A 88 7.62 2.23 1.45
CA ARG A 88 7.87 3.67 1.20
C ARG A 88 7.11 4.64 2.12
N TRP A 89 6.03 4.18 2.75
CA TRP A 89 5.23 4.97 3.70
C TRP A 89 5.38 4.49 5.15
N ALA A 90 5.96 3.31 5.37
CA ALA A 90 6.05 2.70 6.70
C ALA A 90 6.78 3.60 7.72
N LEU A 91 7.86 4.26 7.32
CA LEU A 91 8.61 5.14 8.22
C LEU A 91 7.89 6.44 8.54
N SER A 92 7.24 7.09 7.55
CA SER A 92 6.49 8.32 7.81
C SER A 92 5.29 8.03 8.70
N GLU A 93 4.58 6.93 8.45
CA GLU A 93 3.44 6.53 9.27
C GLU A 93 3.84 6.10 10.69
N ALA A 94 4.95 5.36 10.84
CA ALA A 94 5.47 5.01 12.15
C ALA A 94 5.84 6.24 12.99
N LYS A 95 6.37 7.29 12.35
CA LYS A 95 6.63 8.58 13.00
C LYS A 95 5.33 9.25 13.44
N LEU A 96 4.30 9.28 12.59
CA LEU A 96 2.99 9.83 12.94
C LEU A 96 2.37 9.09 14.13
N LEU A 97 2.34 7.76 14.11
CA LEU A 97 1.87 6.93 15.22
C LEU A 97 2.64 7.22 16.52
N TYR A 98 3.98 7.27 16.43
CA TYR A 98 4.85 7.59 17.57
C TYR A 98 4.52 8.96 18.19
N TYR A 99 4.44 10.01 17.37
CA TYR A 99 4.15 11.36 17.86
C TYR A 99 2.73 11.46 18.43
N TYR A 100 1.74 10.87 17.75
CA TYR A 100 0.36 10.89 18.22
C TYR A 100 0.21 10.20 19.57
N GLN A 101 0.85 9.03 19.76
CA GLN A 101 0.81 8.35 21.04
C GLN A 101 1.54 9.11 22.14
N ARG A 102 2.68 9.76 21.87
CA ARG A 102 3.37 10.57 22.88
C ARG A 102 2.52 11.70 23.44
N LEU A 103 1.60 12.23 22.63
CA LEU A 103 0.70 13.30 23.05
C LEU A 103 -0.55 12.80 23.76
N ASN A 104 -1.00 11.57 23.44
CA ASN A 104 -2.34 11.10 23.81
C ASN A 104 -2.38 9.79 24.63
N SER A 105 -1.24 9.14 24.86
CA SER A 105 -1.15 7.87 25.59
C SER A 105 -0.33 8.02 26.87
N PRO A 106 -0.78 7.48 28.02
CA PRO A 106 0.03 7.40 29.24
C PRO A 106 1.21 6.43 29.10
N ASN A 107 1.18 5.54 28.10
CA ASN A 107 2.28 4.62 27.79
C ASN A 107 2.52 4.61 26.27
N PRO A 108 3.26 5.60 25.74
CA PRO A 108 3.48 5.71 24.31
C PRO A 108 4.50 4.67 23.82
N LEU A 109 4.25 4.14 22.62
CA LEU A 109 5.23 3.31 21.92
C LEU A 109 6.56 4.05 21.73
N THR A 110 7.66 3.31 21.79
CA THR A 110 8.95 3.75 21.24
C THR A 110 8.88 3.83 19.72
N MET A 111 9.79 4.57 19.09
CA MET A 111 9.86 4.64 17.62
C MET A 111 10.05 3.25 16.98
N GLY A 112 10.87 2.39 17.61
CA GLY A 112 11.09 1.03 17.13
C GLY A 112 9.83 0.17 17.23
N GLU A 113 9.02 0.33 18.27
CA GLU A 113 7.73 -0.37 18.40
C GLU A 113 6.70 0.14 17.40
N ALA A 114 6.60 1.46 17.21
CA ALA A 114 5.71 2.05 16.21
C ALA A 114 6.07 1.54 14.80
N LEU A 115 7.36 1.50 14.46
CA LEU A 115 7.81 0.95 13.18
C LEU A 115 7.48 -0.53 13.04
N ARG A 116 7.70 -1.34 14.08
CA ARG A 116 7.31 -2.77 14.06
C ARG A 116 5.80 -2.96 13.92
N ALA A 117 4.98 -2.12 14.54
CA ALA A 117 3.53 -2.20 14.42
C ALA A 117 3.06 -1.90 12.98
N ILE A 118 3.61 -0.86 12.36
CA ILE A 118 3.26 -0.49 10.98
C ILE A 118 3.81 -1.51 9.98
N HIS A 119 5.11 -1.80 10.02
CA HIS A 119 5.78 -2.65 9.04
C HIS A 119 5.53 -4.14 9.25
N GLY A 120 5.23 -4.57 10.48
CA GLY A 120 4.96 -5.97 10.80
C GLY A 120 3.53 -6.43 10.48
N THR A 121 2.66 -5.51 10.06
CA THR A 121 1.27 -5.83 9.74
C THR A 121 1.14 -6.20 8.26
N VAL A 122 0.53 -7.36 8.00
CA VAL A 122 0.21 -7.84 6.65
C VAL A 122 -1.27 -7.65 6.35
N SER A 123 -1.58 -7.32 5.10
CA SER A 123 -2.95 -7.23 4.59
C SER A 123 -3.50 -8.61 4.18
N ASN A 124 -4.79 -8.74 3.91
CA ASN A 124 -5.32 -9.96 3.29
C ASN A 124 -5.09 -9.97 1.78
N SER A 125 -4.77 -8.81 1.20
CA SER A 125 -4.49 -8.66 -0.22
C SER A 125 -3.19 -9.33 -0.65
N ILE A 126 -3.16 -9.79 -1.90
CA ILE A 126 -2.01 -10.39 -2.57
C ILE A 126 -1.42 -9.34 -3.51
N ALA A 127 -0.13 -9.04 -3.34
CA ALA A 127 0.53 -8.00 -4.12
C ALA A 127 0.62 -8.41 -5.60
N GLU A 128 0.18 -7.54 -6.50
CA GLU A 128 0.28 -7.71 -7.97
C GLU A 128 -0.33 -9.04 -8.48
N ALA A 129 -1.33 -9.58 -7.78
CA ALA A 129 -1.97 -10.83 -8.18
C ALA A 129 -2.67 -10.71 -9.54
N PRO A 130 -2.71 -11.77 -10.36
CA PRO A 130 -3.53 -11.79 -11.55
C PRO A 130 -5.02 -11.57 -11.22
N PRO A 131 -5.74 -10.68 -11.93
CA PRO A 131 -7.17 -10.49 -11.71
C PRO A 131 -7.97 -11.77 -12.01
N ALA A 132 -9.05 -12.00 -11.27
CA ALA A 132 -9.86 -13.20 -11.41
C ALA A 132 -10.46 -13.30 -12.81
N ARG A 133 -10.31 -14.47 -13.44
CA ARG A 133 -10.96 -14.77 -14.73
C ARG A 133 -12.46 -14.91 -14.55
N THR A 134 -13.20 -13.90 -15.00
CA THR A 134 -14.66 -13.92 -15.06
C THR A 134 -15.16 -13.23 -16.31
N LYS A 135 -16.31 -13.68 -16.82
CA LYS A 135 -17.02 -13.02 -17.92
C LYS A 135 -17.82 -11.80 -17.46
N ASN A 136 -18.07 -11.67 -16.16
CA ASN A 136 -18.85 -10.59 -15.59
C ASN A 136 -17.96 -9.38 -15.30
N LEU A 137 -18.46 -8.18 -15.58
CA LEU A 137 -17.85 -6.94 -15.14
C LEU A 137 -17.99 -6.79 -13.62
N TRP A 138 -17.01 -6.17 -12.99
CA TRP A 138 -17.06 -5.83 -11.58
C TRP A 138 -17.62 -4.41 -11.39
N PRO A 139 -18.54 -4.19 -10.44
CA PRO A 139 -18.90 -2.84 -10.06
C PRO A 139 -17.65 -2.09 -9.56
N LEU A 140 -17.44 -0.89 -10.08
CA LEU A 140 -16.32 -0.02 -9.72
C LEU A 140 -16.73 0.91 -8.58
N LEU A 141 -15.89 0.96 -7.53
CA LEU A 141 -16.02 1.88 -6.41
C LEU A 141 -14.82 2.82 -6.38
N LEU A 142 -15.10 4.11 -6.51
CA LEU A 142 -14.11 5.17 -6.40
C LEU A 142 -14.07 5.68 -4.97
N PHE A 143 -12.90 5.74 -4.36
CA PHE A 143 -12.72 6.10 -2.98
C PHE A 143 -11.74 7.27 -2.80
N SER A 144 -12.13 8.23 -1.96
CA SER A 144 -11.26 9.32 -1.51
C SER A 144 -11.06 9.18 0.00
N PRO A 145 -9.82 9.03 0.49
CA PRO A 145 -9.55 8.90 1.91
C PRO A 145 -9.83 10.20 2.67
N GLY A 146 -10.01 10.09 3.99
CA GLY A 146 -10.10 11.25 4.88
C GLY A 146 -8.78 12.03 4.94
N ALA A 147 -8.88 13.31 5.27
CA ALA A 147 -7.73 14.22 5.35
C ALA A 147 -6.65 13.71 6.31
N GLY A 148 -5.40 13.70 5.86
CA GLY A 148 -4.26 13.23 6.67
C GLY A 148 -4.21 11.72 6.89
N VAL A 149 -5.08 10.94 6.26
CA VAL A 149 -5.12 9.48 6.41
C VAL A 149 -4.54 8.81 5.17
N ASN A 150 -3.62 7.86 5.38
CA ASN A 150 -3.02 7.09 4.29
C ASN A 150 -4.04 6.10 3.69
N LEU A 151 -3.97 5.87 2.37
CA LEU A 151 -4.81 4.93 1.64
C LEU A 151 -4.87 3.53 2.28
N ALA A 152 -3.75 3.06 2.84
CA ALA A 152 -3.66 1.74 3.46
C ALA A 152 -4.63 1.56 4.66
N PHE A 153 -5.00 2.62 5.38
CA PHE A 153 -5.93 2.52 6.52
C PHE A 153 -7.33 2.03 6.13
N TYR A 154 -7.69 2.09 4.86
CA TYR A 154 -8.98 1.64 4.35
C TYR A 154 -8.95 0.18 3.85
N SER A 155 -7.84 -0.53 4.03
CA SER A 155 -7.65 -1.89 3.50
C SER A 155 -8.74 -2.85 3.94
N THR A 156 -9.11 -2.92 5.23
CA THR A 156 -10.13 -3.88 5.70
C THR A 156 -11.47 -3.74 4.97
N PHE A 157 -11.93 -2.50 4.79
CA PHE A 157 -13.19 -2.23 4.09
C PHE A 157 -13.07 -2.51 2.58
N ALA A 158 -11.98 -2.07 1.96
CA ALA A 158 -11.76 -2.27 0.53
C ALA A 158 -11.58 -3.77 0.19
N GLU A 159 -10.87 -4.52 1.03
CA GLU A 159 -10.67 -5.96 0.88
C GLU A 159 -11.99 -6.72 1.01
N ASP A 160 -12.83 -6.39 2.01
CA ASP A 160 -14.11 -7.07 2.17
C ASP A 160 -15.06 -6.80 0.99
N LEU A 161 -15.19 -5.54 0.53
CA LEU A 161 -15.96 -5.23 -0.67
C LEU A 161 -15.43 -5.96 -1.92
N THR A 162 -14.11 -6.01 -2.06
CA THR A 162 -13.45 -6.68 -3.17
C THR A 162 -13.69 -8.18 -3.16
N SER A 163 -13.67 -8.80 -1.97
CA SER A 163 -13.99 -10.22 -1.81
C SER A 163 -15.43 -10.55 -2.24
N HIS A 164 -16.34 -9.56 -2.24
CA HIS A 164 -17.70 -9.67 -2.76
C HIS A 164 -17.83 -9.32 -4.26
N GLY A 165 -16.72 -9.13 -4.97
CA GLY A 165 -16.70 -8.93 -6.42
C GLY A 165 -16.74 -7.48 -6.89
N HIS A 166 -16.35 -6.52 -6.04
CA HIS A 166 -16.17 -5.11 -6.42
C HIS A 166 -14.71 -4.83 -6.80
N ALA A 167 -14.47 -3.90 -7.72
CA ALA A 167 -13.15 -3.29 -7.89
C ALA A 167 -13.14 -1.96 -7.14
N VAL A 168 -12.17 -1.74 -6.26
CA VAL A 168 -12.06 -0.53 -5.43
C VAL A 168 -10.79 0.21 -5.79
N PHE A 169 -10.91 1.47 -6.20
CA PHE A 169 -9.78 2.35 -6.49
C PHE A 169 -9.80 3.53 -5.53
N ALA A 170 -8.72 3.71 -4.79
CA ALA A 170 -8.57 4.80 -3.83
C ALA A 170 -7.41 5.71 -4.23
N ILE A 171 -7.68 7.02 -4.29
CA ILE A 171 -6.73 8.04 -4.77
C ILE A 171 -6.33 9.00 -3.67
N VAL A 172 -5.06 9.36 -3.61
CA VAL A 172 -4.56 10.41 -2.73
C VAL A 172 -3.68 11.40 -3.49
N PRO A 173 -4.02 12.70 -3.47
CA PRO A 173 -3.16 13.71 -4.06
C PRO A 173 -2.00 14.10 -3.15
N THR A 174 -1.00 14.74 -3.76
CA THR A 174 0.02 15.53 -3.08
C THR A 174 -0.56 16.43 -1.97
N GLY A 175 0.13 16.43 -0.83
CA GLY A 175 -0.21 17.24 0.34
C GLY A 175 -1.44 16.79 1.13
N TRP A 176 -2.16 15.74 0.71
CA TRP A 176 -3.29 15.22 1.47
C TRP A 176 -2.84 14.47 2.74
N VAL A 177 -1.84 13.62 2.57
CA VAL A 177 -1.12 12.88 3.61
C VAL A 177 0.36 12.87 3.23
N ASP A 178 1.23 12.65 4.20
CA ASP A 178 2.66 12.46 3.94
C ASP A 178 2.89 11.28 2.98
N THR A 179 3.31 11.59 1.76
CA THR A 179 3.36 10.62 0.67
C THR A 179 4.73 10.62 0.03
N THR A 180 5.33 9.43 -0.06
CA THR A 180 6.54 9.18 -0.84
C THR A 180 6.15 8.48 -2.14
N PHE A 181 6.57 9.02 -3.29
CA PHE A 181 6.27 8.52 -4.62
C PHE A 181 7.31 7.48 -5.10
N PRO A 182 7.05 6.72 -6.20
CA PRO A 182 7.93 5.63 -6.64
C PRO A 182 9.39 6.02 -6.87
N ASP A 183 9.64 7.23 -7.37
CA ASP A 183 10.96 7.81 -7.61
C ASP A 183 11.69 8.26 -6.32
N GLY A 184 11.03 8.16 -5.17
CA GLY A 184 11.57 8.46 -3.85
C GLY A 184 11.35 9.91 -3.40
N HIS A 185 10.78 10.79 -4.23
CA HIS A 185 10.46 12.13 -3.76
C HIS A 185 9.28 12.07 -2.76
N ARG A 186 9.30 12.97 -1.78
CA ARG A 186 8.33 13.00 -0.68
C ARG A 186 7.63 14.34 -0.62
N VAL A 187 6.30 14.30 -0.59
CA VAL A 187 5.45 15.47 -0.38
C VAL A 187 4.78 15.34 1.00
N PRO A 188 5.10 16.21 1.97
CA PRO A 188 4.47 16.18 3.29
C PRO A 188 3.01 16.61 3.22
N ALA A 189 2.21 16.23 4.22
CA ALA A 189 0.85 16.73 4.37
C ALA A 189 0.82 18.27 4.49
N CYS A 190 -0.17 18.90 3.85
CA CYS A 190 -0.34 20.35 3.78
C CYS A 190 -1.77 20.72 4.22
N GLY A 191 -1.90 21.26 5.43
CA GLY A 191 -3.20 21.64 6.01
C GLY A 191 -3.95 22.76 5.27
N LYS A 192 -3.29 23.46 4.32
CA LYS A 192 -3.92 24.50 3.48
C LYS A 192 -4.90 23.93 2.44
N LEU A 193 -4.99 22.61 2.31
CA LEU A 193 -5.89 21.93 1.38
C LEU A 193 -7.30 21.67 1.94
N LEU A 194 -7.56 22.05 3.19
CA LEU A 194 -8.79 21.72 3.92
C LEU A 194 -9.83 22.85 3.93
N ASP A 195 -9.67 23.85 3.07
CA ASP A 195 -10.69 24.89 2.87
C ASP A 195 -11.81 24.34 1.96
N ASP A 196 -12.97 24.07 2.56
CA ASP A 196 -14.05 23.27 1.98
C ASP A 196 -14.58 23.82 0.64
N ASP A 197 -14.64 25.15 0.48
CA ASP A 197 -15.13 25.81 -0.74
C ASP A 197 -14.22 25.55 -1.96
N ILE A 198 -12.94 25.28 -1.71
CA ILE A 198 -11.93 24.96 -2.75
C ILE A 198 -11.74 23.45 -2.87
N ALA A 199 -11.95 22.72 -1.77
CA ALA A 199 -11.63 21.30 -1.68
C ALA A 199 -12.60 20.42 -2.48
N LEU A 200 -13.91 20.67 -2.39
CA LEU A 200 -14.90 19.78 -3.03
C LEU A 200 -14.79 19.74 -4.56
N PRO A 201 -14.73 20.87 -5.30
CA PRO A 201 -14.54 20.83 -6.75
C PRO A 201 -13.22 20.17 -7.16
N ARG A 202 -12.16 20.35 -6.35
CA ARG A 202 -10.86 19.73 -6.58
C ARG A 202 -10.94 18.21 -6.45
N TRP A 203 -11.57 17.70 -5.39
CA TRP A 203 -11.74 16.25 -5.20
C TRP A 203 -12.63 15.62 -6.26
N ALA A 204 -13.70 16.30 -6.68
CA ALA A 204 -14.52 15.84 -7.79
C ALA A 204 -13.69 15.73 -9.09
N GLY A 205 -12.80 16.70 -9.34
CA GLY A 205 -11.82 16.64 -10.44
C GLY A 205 -10.82 15.48 -10.30
N ASP A 206 -10.31 15.24 -9.09
CA ASP A 206 -9.39 14.14 -8.78
C ASP A 206 -10.06 12.76 -9.03
N LEU A 207 -11.30 12.59 -8.61
CA LEU A 207 -12.08 11.36 -8.86
C LEU A 207 -12.44 11.18 -10.34
N ARG A 208 -12.76 12.27 -11.05
CA ARG A 208 -12.99 12.22 -12.51
C ARG A 208 -11.72 11.81 -13.25
N PHE A 209 -10.59 12.38 -12.88
CA PHE A 209 -9.30 11.99 -13.45
C PHE A 209 -8.98 10.51 -13.20
N MET A 210 -9.23 10.02 -11.98
CA MET A 210 -9.09 8.59 -11.66
C MET A 210 -9.98 7.71 -12.56
N LEU A 211 -11.23 8.09 -12.77
CA LEU A 211 -12.13 7.37 -13.66
C LEU A 211 -11.59 7.33 -15.10
N ASP A 212 -11.12 8.48 -15.62
CA ASP A 212 -10.51 8.57 -16.95
C ASP A 212 -9.28 7.64 -17.09
N GLN A 213 -8.44 7.51 -16.04
CA GLN A 213 -7.31 6.57 -16.04
C GLN A 213 -7.77 5.11 -16.01
N ILE A 214 -8.80 4.78 -15.23
CA ILE A 214 -9.35 3.41 -15.16
C ILE A 214 -9.91 3.00 -16.52
N GLU A 215 -10.61 3.89 -17.24
CA GLU A 215 -11.08 3.61 -18.60
C GLU A 215 -9.93 3.40 -19.61
N ARG A 216 -8.75 3.98 -19.36
CA ARG A 216 -7.56 3.70 -20.19
C ARG A 216 -6.99 2.33 -19.88
N LEU A 217 -6.94 1.95 -18.59
CA LEU A 217 -6.52 0.62 -18.17
C LEU A 217 -7.41 -0.48 -18.75
N ASP A 218 -8.71 -0.25 -18.86
CA ASP A 218 -9.66 -1.19 -19.46
C ASP A 218 -9.42 -1.39 -20.96
N ARG A 219 -8.88 -0.38 -21.65
CA ARG A 219 -8.65 -0.37 -23.11
C ARG A 219 -7.22 -0.70 -23.55
N ASP A 220 -6.26 -0.73 -22.62
CA ASP A 220 -4.85 -1.01 -22.92
C ASP A 220 -4.57 -2.51 -22.87
N LEU A 221 -4.21 -3.11 -24.02
CA LEU A 221 -3.86 -4.53 -24.15
C LEU A 221 -2.76 -5.02 -23.19
N ASN A 222 -1.94 -4.12 -22.64
CA ASN A 222 -0.87 -4.45 -21.71
C ASN A 222 -1.29 -4.31 -20.24
N SER A 223 -2.47 -3.78 -19.97
CA SER A 223 -3.02 -3.65 -18.62
C SER A 223 -3.47 -5.00 -18.10
N ILE A 224 -3.20 -5.28 -16.82
CA ILE A 224 -3.77 -6.46 -16.14
C ILE A 224 -5.30 -6.41 -16.08
N PHE A 225 -5.88 -5.22 -16.23
CA PHE A 225 -7.33 -4.99 -16.24
C PHE A 225 -7.95 -5.02 -17.64
N PHE A 226 -7.15 -5.23 -18.69
CA PHE A 226 -7.66 -5.34 -20.05
C PHE A 226 -8.65 -6.50 -20.18
N ARG A 227 -9.78 -6.26 -20.85
CA ARG A 227 -10.82 -7.27 -21.09
C ARG A 227 -11.38 -7.24 -22.50
#